data_AF-A0A0V8IVC7-F1
#
_entry.id   AF-A0A0V8IVC7-F1
#
_cell.length_a   1.000
_cell.length_b   1.000
_cell.length_c   1.000
_cell.angle_alpha   90.00
_cell.angle_beta   90.00
_cell.angle_gamma   90.00
#
_symmetry.space_group_name_H-M   'P 1'
#
loop_
_entity.id
_entity.type
_entity.pdbx_description
1 polymer ?
#
loop_
_entity_poly.entity_id
_entity_poly.type
_entity_poly.pdbx_seq_one_letter_code
_entity_poly.pdbx_strand_id
1 'polypeptide(L)'
;MRKFRNLPGAALAVGAFVLTLMLGFGGAAASALWQQSATVAITVTWPAQAFTGFTCSNDSNRTNATLSAAATAKPASLVYAALQSNGSYGPSYSDSVTLGTTSTVVLNFNTPVIAANRNTAQLTIRVTATYADQTQSTATAVLQIEQGNNSNKVTCVSATL
;
A
#
# COMPACT_ATOMS: atom_id res chain seq x y z
N MET A 1 -52.17 37.38 -30.25
CA MET A 1 -51.86 35.93 -30.28
C MET A 1 -52.22 35.31 -28.95
N ARG A 2 -52.87 34.12 -28.98
CA ARG A 2 -53.05 33.11 -27.90
C ARG A 2 -53.82 33.57 -26.64
N LYS A 3 -55.16 33.41 -26.56
CA LYS A 3 -55.95 32.21 -26.20
C LYS A 3 -55.42 31.49 -24.94
N PHE A 4 -56.13 31.64 -23.81
CA PHE A 4 -56.86 30.58 -23.10
C PHE A 4 -57.94 31.21 -22.21
N ARG A 5 -59.13 31.42 -22.81
CA ARG A 5 -60.41 31.54 -22.12
C ARG A 5 -60.75 30.17 -21.53
N ASN A 6 -61.32 30.18 -20.33
CA ASN A 6 -62.24 29.18 -19.79
C ASN A 6 -61.67 27.78 -19.50
N LEU A 7 -61.16 27.60 -18.29
CA LEU A 7 -61.28 26.33 -17.57
C LEU A 7 -62.22 26.55 -16.37
N PRO A 8 -63.47 26.05 -16.42
CA PRO A 8 -64.37 26.11 -15.27
C PRO A 8 -63.79 25.23 -14.15
N GLY A 9 -63.49 25.83 -13.00
CA GLY A 9 -62.96 25.13 -11.81
C GLY A 9 -61.62 25.62 -11.29
N ALA A 10 -60.86 26.41 -12.06
CA ALA A 10 -59.55 26.93 -11.60
C ALA A 10 -59.67 27.88 -10.38
N ALA A 11 -60.73 28.68 -10.32
CA ALA A 11 -60.99 29.57 -9.18
C ALA A 11 -61.36 28.82 -7.89
N LEU A 12 -62.04 27.66 -8.02
CA LEU A 12 -62.42 26.83 -6.87
C LEU A 12 -61.22 26.10 -6.27
N ALA A 13 -60.25 25.69 -7.09
CA ALA A 13 -59.02 25.03 -6.62
C ALA A 13 -58.11 26.00 -5.85
N VAL A 14 -57.99 27.25 -6.29
CA VAL A 14 -57.22 28.28 -5.56
C VAL A 14 -57.92 28.67 -4.26
N GLY A 15 -59.26 28.77 -4.28
CA GLY A 15 -60.06 29.05 -3.08
C GLY A 15 -59.89 27.98 -1.99
N ALA A 16 -59.91 26.69 -2.37
CA ALA A 16 -59.71 25.59 -1.43
C ALA A 16 -58.30 25.60 -0.83
N PHE A 17 -57.25 25.88 -1.63
CA PHE A 17 -55.87 25.88 -1.17
C PHE A 17 -55.59 26.98 -0.13
N VAL A 18 -56.12 28.18 -0.36
CA VAL A 18 -56.01 29.32 0.58
C VAL A 18 -56.84 29.09 1.84
N LEU A 19 -58.00 28.44 1.72
CA LEU A 19 -58.83 28.07 2.86
C LEU A 19 -58.13 27.03 3.77
N THR A 20 -57.43 26.03 3.20
CA THR A 20 -56.61 25.08 3.99
C THR A 20 -55.41 25.74 4.68
N LEU A 21 -54.83 26.78 4.09
CA LEU A 21 -53.72 27.53 4.71
C LEU A 21 -54.21 28.43 5.85
N MET A 22 -55.41 29.01 5.75
CA MET A 22 -55.99 29.84 6.81
C MET A 22 -56.65 29.04 7.95
N LEU A 23 -57.15 27.82 7.69
CA LEU A 23 -57.74 26.95 8.73
C LEU A 23 -56.72 26.12 9.53
N GLY A 24 -55.42 26.34 9.35
CA GLY A 24 -54.41 25.92 10.32
C GLY A 24 -54.27 24.40 10.55
N PHE A 25 -54.66 23.56 9.59
CA PHE A 25 -54.45 22.11 9.63
C PHE A 25 -53.07 21.68 9.09
N GLY A 26 -52.05 22.51 9.33
CA GLY A 26 -50.64 22.12 9.20
C GLY A 26 -50.12 21.77 10.59
N GLY A 27 -50.31 20.50 10.99
CA GLY A 27 -49.93 19.99 12.31
C GLY A 27 -48.49 20.34 12.70
N ALA A 28 -48.31 20.66 13.98
CA ALA A 28 -47.05 21.03 14.58
C ALA A 28 -45.96 19.95 14.42
N ALA A 29 -44.74 20.44 14.15
CA ALA A 29 -43.43 19.88 14.43
C ALA A 29 -43.06 18.50 13.84
N ALA A 30 -42.05 18.53 12.96
CA ALA A 30 -40.94 17.57 13.03
C ALA A 30 -39.67 18.22 12.45
N SER A 31 -39.09 19.15 13.20
CA SER A 31 -37.64 19.35 13.15
C SER A 31 -36.99 18.04 13.59
N ALA A 32 -36.63 17.21 12.62
CA ALA A 32 -35.98 15.93 12.82
C ALA A 32 -34.92 15.74 11.73
N LEU A 33 -34.04 16.73 11.58
CA LEU A 33 -32.72 16.49 10.99
C LEU A 33 -31.86 15.80 12.06
N TRP A 34 -32.24 14.58 12.44
CA TRP A 34 -31.40 13.76 13.30
C TRP A 34 -30.10 13.50 12.55
N GLN A 35 -29.02 14.00 13.13
CA GLN A 35 -27.63 13.79 12.74
C GLN A 35 -27.39 12.36 12.22
N GLN A 36 -27.42 12.19 10.91
CA GLN A 36 -26.70 11.07 10.28
C GLN A 36 -25.24 11.47 10.07
N SER A 37 -24.56 11.89 11.15
CA SER A 37 -23.11 11.68 11.21
C SER A 37 -22.90 10.22 11.61
N ALA A 38 -23.23 9.30 10.68
CA ALA A 38 -22.76 7.94 10.73
C ALA A 38 -21.24 8.02 10.51
N THR A 39 -20.49 8.22 11.60
CA THR A 39 -19.06 8.00 11.60
C THR A 39 -18.88 6.50 11.41
N VAL A 40 -18.77 6.08 10.16
CA VAL A 40 -18.34 4.72 9.82
C VAL A 40 -16.92 4.62 10.35
N ALA A 41 -16.79 4.06 11.55
CA ALA A 41 -15.51 3.70 12.11
C ALA A 41 -15.00 2.49 11.32
N ILE A 42 -14.33 2.77 10.20
CA ILE A 42 -13.55 1.77 9.49
C ILE A 42 -12.38 1.43 10.42
N THR A 43 -12.53 0.35 11.19
CA THR A 43 -11.42 -0.23 11.93
C THR A 43 -10.55 -0.96 10.91
N VAL A 44 -9.50 -0.28 10.46
CA VAL A 44 -8.43 -0.92 9.71
C VAL A 44 -7.62 -1.73 10.72
N THR A 45 -7.97 -2.99 10.89
CA THR A 45 -7.09 -3.95 11.58
C THR A 45 -5.91 -4.21 10.66
N TRP A 46 -4.82 -3.48 10.89
CA TRP A 46 -3.56 -3.77 10.24
C TRP A 46 -3.12 -5.19 10.61
N PRO A 47 -2.84 -6.06 9.64
CA PRO A 47 -2.44 -7.42 9.93
C PRO A 47 -1.15 -7.41 10.75
N ALA A 48 -1.12 -8.21 11.82
CA ALA A 48 -0.02 -8.30 12.78
C ALA A 48 1.25 -8.99 12.22
N GLN A 49 1.33 -9.16 10.90
CA GLN A 49 2.41 -9.88 10.22
C GLN A 49 3.33 -8.87 9.51
N ALA A 50 4.01 -8.06 10.31
CA ALA A 50 5.07 -7.17 9.83
C ALA A 50 6.44 -7.75 10.15
N PHE A 51 7.44 -7.39 9.36
CA PHE A 51 8.81 -7.55 9.79
C PHE A 51 9.02 -6.85 11.14
N THR A 52 9.62 -7.56 12.10
CA THR A 52 10.01 -7.02 13.40
C THR A 52 11.44 -6.49 13.39
N GLY A 53 12.21 -6.83 12.36
CA GLY A 53 13.58 -6.35 12.16
C GLY A 53 14.06 -6.65 10.75
N PHE A 54 14.87 -5.76 10.20
CA PHE A 54 15.53 -5.98 8.92
C PHE A 54 16.96 -5.47 8.98
N THR A 55 17.90 -6.32 8.62
CA THR A 55 19.33 -6.04 8.71
C THR A 55 20.04 -6.48 7.43
N CYS A 56 21.15 -5.81 7.13
CA CYS A 56 22.04 -6.15 6.03
C CYS A 56 23.45 -6.26 6.61
N SER A 57 24.09 -7.42 6.41
CA SER A 57 25.45 -7.68 6.87
C SER A 57 26.30 -8.22 5.73
N ASN A 58 27.62 -8.09 5.82
CA ASN A 58 28.54 -8.65 4.83
C ASN A 58 29.42 -9.73 5.48
N ASP A 59 29.90 -10.66 4.67
CA ASP A 59 31.02 -11.51 5.05
C ASP A 59 32.32 -10.68 5.20
N SER A 60 33.34 -11.28 5.80
CA SER A 60 34.64 -10.62 6.05
C SER A 60 35.29 -10.07 4.77
N ASN A 61 35.09 -10.74 3.64
CA ASN A 61 35.66 -10.35 2.35
C ASN A 61 34.75 -9.42 1.54
N ARG A 62 33.55 -9.10 2.03
CA ARG A 62 32.52 -8.28 1.37
C ARG A 62 32.12 -8.78 -0.01
N THR A 63 32.16 -10.09 -0.21
CA THR A 63 31.74 -10.77 -1.45
C THR A 63 30.28 -11.22 -1.40
N ASN A 64 29.75 -11.39 -0.19
CA ASN A 64 28.38 -11.82 0.08
C ASN A 64 27.71 -10.83 1.04
N ALA A 65 26.66 -10.16 0.56
CA ALA A 65 25.76 -9.38 1.38
C ALA A 65 24.58 -10.27 1.80
N THR A 66 24.33 -10.39 3.10
CA THR A 66 23.21 -11.15 3.66
C THR A 66 22.16 -10.20 4.19
N LEU A 67 20.98 -10.24 3.56
CA LEU A 67 19.77 -9.59 4.07
C LEU A 67 19.11 -10.56 5.04
N SER A 68 18.74 -10.07 6.22
CA SER A 68 18.05 -10.84 7.25
C SER A 68 16.80 -10.11 7.68
N ALA A 69 15.65 -10.74 7.44
CA ALA A 69 14.32 -10.23 7.71
C ALA A 69 13.67 -11.06 8.82
N ALA A 70 13.61 -10.50 10.02
CA ALA A 70 12.93 -11.08 11.16
C ALA A 70 11.44 -10.70 11.13
N ALA A 71 10.58 -11.67 11.41
CA ALA A 71 9.13 -11.50 11.44
C ALA A 71 8.52 -12.32 12.59
N THR A 72 7.30 -11.93 12.98
CA THR A 72 6.50 -12.66 13.98
C THR A 72 6.08 -14.05 13.51
N ALA A 73 5.99 -14.26 12.20
CA ALA A 73 5.63 -15.52 11.56
C ALA A 73 6.53 -15.82 10.37
N LYS A 74 6.62 -17.09 9.98
CA LYS A 74 7.32 -17.50 8.76
C LYS A 74 6.49 -17.06 7.53
N PRO A 75 7.07 -16.31 6.58
CA PRO A 75 6.37 -15.96 5.35
C PRO A 75 6.17 -17.18 4.44
N ALA A 76 5.09 -17.17 3.66
CA ALA A 76 4.81 -18.17 2.65
C ALA A 76 5.72 -18.01 1.42
N SER A 77 6.06 -16.76 1.09
CA SER A 77 7.02 -16.42 0.04
C SER A 77 7.80 -15.18 0.42
N LEU A 78 9.05 -15.10 -0.01
CA LEU A 78 9.87 -13.90 0.10
C LEU A 78 10.55 -13.67 -1.25
N VAL A 79 10.33 -12.48 -1.80
CA VAL A 79 10.89 -12.06 -3.07
C VAL A 79 11.64 -10.75 -2.90
N TYR A 80 12.58 -10.48 -3.79
CA TYR A 80 13.32 -9.22 -3.79
C TYR A 80 13.49 -8.66 -5.19
N ALA A 81 13.46 -7.34 -5.31
CA ALA A 81 13.58 -6.63 -6.57
C ALA A 81 14.46 -5.39 -6.40
N ALA A 82 15.26 -5.09 -7.43
CA ALA A 82 16.05 -3.87 -7.48
C ALA A 82 15.22 -2.68 -7.96
N LEU A 83 15.44 -1.52 -7.34
CA LEU A 83 14.98 -0.23 -7.84
C LEU A 83 15.83 0.16 -9.05
N GLN A 84 15.16 0.44 -10.17
CA GLN A 84 15.78 0.90 -11.40
C GLN A 84 15.90 2.42 -11.42
N SER A 85 16.72 2.95 -12.34
CA SER A 85 16.92 4.39 -12.52
C SER A 85 15.65 5.15 -12.92
N ASN A 86 14.65 4.47 -13.47
CA ASN A 86 13.33 5.03 -13.80
C ASN A 86 12.38 5.14 -12.59
N GLY A 87 12.83 4.76 -11.38
CA GLY A 87 12.03 4.77 -10.16
C GLY A 87 11.08 3.58 -9.99
N SER A 88 11.05 2.64 -10.94
CA SER A 88 10.28 1.41 -10.85
C SER A 88 11.13 0.25 -10.33
N TYR A 89 10.47 -0.76 -9.76
CA TYR A 89 11.15 -2.00 -9.39
C TYR A 89 11.24 -2.93 -10.60
N GLY A 90 12.42 -3.51 -10.80
CA GLY A 90 12.66 -4.51 -11.83
C GLY A 90 11.99 -5.85 -11.53
N PRO A 91 12.40 -6.94 -12.23
CA PRO A 91 11.90 -8.27 -11.95
C PRO A 91 12.13 -8.69 -10.49
N SER A 92 11.21 -9.48 -9.96
CA SER A 92 11.31 -10.06 -8.62
C SER A 92 12.00 -11.42 -8.69
N TYR A 93 12.90 -11.66 -7.75
CA TYR A 93 13.68 -12.88 -7.62
C TYR A 93 13.39 -13.57 -6.28
N SER A 94 13.59 -14.88 -6.22
CA SER A 94 13.43 -15.69 -4.99
C SER A 94 14.60 -16.66 -4.79
N ASP A 95 15.70 -16.45 -5.50
CA ASP A 95 16.91 -17.26 -5.42
C ASP A 95 17.66 -17.00 -4.11
N SER A 96 18.35 -18.02 -3.60
CA SER A 96 19.16 -17.90 -2.37
C SER A 96 18.38 -17.38 -1.15
N VAL A 97 17.06 -17.60 -1.15
CA VAL A 97 16.16 -17.27 -0.05
C VAL A 97 16.02 -18.47 0.87
N THR A 98 16.22 -18.27 2.16
CA THR A 98 15.86 -19.25 3.21
C THR A 98 14.69 -18.70 4.00
N LEU A 99 13.56 -19.42 4.00
CA LEU A 99 12.35 -18.99 4.71
C LEU A 99 12.33 -19.52 6.15
N GLY A 100 12.15 -18.60 7.10
CA GLY A 100 12.00 -18.89 8.52
C GLY A 100 11.32 -17.73 9.23
N THR A 101 11.22 -17.80 10.56
CA THR A 101 10.86 -16.63 11.38
C THR A 101 11.87 -15.50 11.20
N THR A 102 13.13 -15.87 11.00
CA THR A 102 14.13 -15.01 10.36
C THR A 102 14.42 -15.57 8.98
N SER A 103 13.97 -14.87 7.95
CA SER A 103 14.23 -15.23 6.56
C SER A 103 15.48 -14.52 6.07
N THR A 104 16.33 -15.23 5.34
CA THR A 104 17.61 -14.67 4.85
C THR A 104 17.70 -14.72 3.33
N VAL A 105 18.38 -13.72 2.76
CA VAL A 105 18.73 -13.66 1.34
C VAL A 105 20.22 -13.41 1.22
N VAL A 106 20.94 -14.32 0.57
CA VAL A 106 22.37 -14.15 0.30
C VAL A 106 22.56 -13.60 -1.10
N LEU A 107 23.19 -12.42 -1.18
CA LEU A 107 23.42 -11.68 -2.41
C LEU A 107 24.91 -11.62 -2.70
N ASN A 108 25.29 -12.09 -3.87
CA ASN A 108 26.65 -12.01 -4.37
C ASN A 108 26.66 -11.54 -5.82
N PHE A 109 27.85 -11.42 -6.40
CA PHE A 109 28.01 -10.92 -7.76
C PHE A 109 27.32 -11.78 -8.84
N ASN A 110 27.03 -13.05 -8.53
CA ASN A 110 26.36 -14.00 -9.43
C ASN A 110 24.84 -14.05 -9.21
N THR A 111 24.32 -13.49 -8.12
CA THR A 111 22.87 -13.42 -7.90
C THR A 111 22.23 -12.60 -9.02
N PRO A 112 21.12 -13.07 -9.63
CA PRO A 112 20.52 -12.43 -10.81
C PRO A 112 20.25 -10.93 -10.65
N VAL A 113 19.80 -10.49 -9.47
CA VAL A 113 19.53 -9.07 -9.18
C VAL A 113 20.80 -8.20 -9.23
N ILE A 114 21.94 -8.73 -8.76
CA ILE A 114 23.22 -8.02 -8.78
C ILE A 114 23.81 -8.08 -10.19
N ALA A 115 23.75 -9.26 -10.83
CA ALA A 115 24.21 -9.47 -12.19
C ALA A 115 23.53 -8.52 -13.20
N ALA A 116 22.22 -8.31 -13.07
CA ALA A 116 21.47 -7.38 -13.91
C ALA A 116 21.80 -5.89 -13.65
N ASN A 117 22.39 -5.56 -12.50
CA ASN A 117 22.62 -4.18 -12.05
C ASN A 117 24.11 -3.89 -11.76
N ARG A 118 25.04 -4.63 -12.38
CA ARG A 118 26.50 -4.50 -12.12
C ARG A 118 27.08 -3.11 -12.41
N ASN A 119 26.46 -2.36 -13.31
CA ASN A 119 26.88 -1.01 -13.68
C ASN A 119 26.33 0.06 -12.72
N THR A 120 25.58 -0.34 -11.69
CA THR A 120 24.99 0.56 -10.70
C THR A 120 25.83 0.53 -9.43
N ALA A 121 26.49 1.65 -9.08
CA ALA A 121 27.39 1.69 -7.93
C ALA A 121 26.65 1.51 -6.60
N GLN A 122 25.39 1.93 -6.55
CA GLN A 122 24.53 1.81 -5.40
C GLN A 122 23.16 1.28 -5.82
N LEU A 123 22.79 0.12 -5.28
CA LEU A 123 21.58 -0.61 -5.62
C LEU A 123 20.63 -0.65 -4.43
N THR A 124 19.44 -0.07 -4.58
CA THR A 124 18.36 -0.23 -3.61
C THR A 124 17.57 -1.49 -3.94
N ILE A 125 17.44 -2.39 -2.97
CA ILE A 125 16.68 -3.64 -3.09
C ILE A 125 15.48 -3.55 -2.17
N ARG A 126 14.29 -3.81 -2.69
CA ARG A 126 13.10 -4.04 -1.89
C ARG A 126 12.88 -5.53 -1.72
N VAL A 127 12.74 -5.95 -0.48
CA VAL A 127 12.34 -7.30 -0.08
C VAL A 127 10.86 -7.26 0.26
N THR A 128 10.09 -8.17 -0.32
CA THR A 128 8.66 -8.33 -0.07
C THR A 128 8.40 -9.73 0.47
N ALA A 129 7.93 -9.81 1.70
CA ALA A 129 7.39 -11.04 2.27
C ALA A 129 5.88 -11.10 2.02
N THR A 130 5.39 -12.27 1.62
CA THR A 130 3.96 -12.58 1.52
C THR A 130 3.65 -13.70 2.51
N TYR A 131 2.67 -13.47 3.38
CA TYR A 131 2.27 -14.42 4.41
C TYR A 131 1.08 -15.29 3.95
N ALA A 132 0.75 -16.31 4.74
CA ALA A 132 -0.32 -17.26 4.39
C ALA A 132 -1.71 -16.60 4.30
N ASP A 133 -1.93 -15.51 5.03
CA ASP A 133 -3.12 -14.67 4.96
C ASP A 133 -3.08 -13.63 3.82
N GLN A 134 -2.12 -13.76 2.91
CA GLN A 134 -1.87 -12.86 1.76
C GLN A 134 -1.44 -11.45 2.14
N THR A 135 -1.16 -11.21 3.41
CA THR A 135 -0.64 -9.92 3.85
C THR A 135 0.80 -9.78 3.37
N GLN A 136 1.20 -8.54 3.07
CA GLN A 136 2.54 -8.25 2.56
C GLN A 136 3.26 -7.29 3.48
N SER A 137 4.53 -7.56 3.72
CA SER A 137 5.43 -6.65 4.39
C SER A 137 6.63 -6.40 3.49
N THR A 138 7.04 -5.14 3.41
CA THR A 138 8.19 -4.73 2.60
C THR A 138 9.28 -4.18 3.48
N ALA A 139 10.52 -4.40 3.07
CA ALA A 139 11.71 -3.78 3.64
C ALA A 139 12.63 -3.36 2.49
N THR A 140 13.52 -2.42 2.74
CA THR A 140 14.46 -1.88 1.75
C THR A 140 15.88 -1.94 2.25
N ALA A 141 16.80 -2.44 1.43
CA ALA A 141 18.23 -2.42 1.69
C ALA A 141 18.93 -1.60 0.61
N VAL A 142 20.01 -0.92 0.99
CA VAL A 142 20.90 -0.26 0.06
C VAL A 142 22.21 -1.02 0.07
N LEU A 143 22.62 -1.46 -1.12
CA LEU A 143 23.90 -2.12 -1.35
C LEU A 143 24.80 -1.22 -2.18
N GLN A 144 26.10 -1.31 -1.94
CA GLN A 144 27.13 -0.74 -2.77
C GLN A 144 27.83 -1.86 -3.55
N ILE A 145 27.94 -1.69 -4.85
CA ILE A 145 28.60 -2.62 -5.76
C ILE A 145 29.92 -1.96 -6.20
N GLU A 146 31.05 -2.60 -5.90
CA GLU A 146 32.37 -2.07 -6.28
C GLU A 146 32.64 -2.36 -7.76
N GLN A 147 32.71 -1.30 -8.57
CA GLN A 147 32.93 -1.39 -10.01
C GLN A 147 34.41 -1.21 -10.37
N GLY A 148 34.82 -1.76 -11.52
CA GLY A 148 36.10 -1.43 -12.18
C GLY A 148 37.34 -2.19 -11.73
N ASN A 149 37.32 -2.86 -10.56
CA ASN A 149 38.52 -3.52 -10.00
C ASN A 149 38.47 -5.06 -10.00
N ASN A 150 37.48 -5.68 -10.65
CA ASN A 150 37.19 -7.13 -10.54
C ASN A 150 37.02 -7.62 -9.09
N SER A 151 36.78 -6.71 -8.15
CA SER A 151 36.70 -7.02 -6.72
C SER A 151 35.50 -7.91 -6.37
N ASN A 152 34.46 -7.97 -7.21
CA ASN A 152 33.20 -8.69 -6.99
C ASN A 152 32.55 -8.39 -5.62
N LYS A 153 32.84 -7.21 -5.07
CA LYS A 153 32.39 -6.83 -3.74
C LYS A 153 30.98 -6.28 -3.79
N VAL A 154 30.16 -6.77 -2.87
CA VAL A 154 28.80 -6.32 -2.61
C VAL A 154 28.74 -5.97 -1.14
N THR A 155 28.55 -4.68 -0.84
CA THR A 155 28.63 -4.15 0.52
C THR A 155 27.28 -3.61 0.96
N CYS A 156 26.72 -4.13 2.04
CA CYS A 156 25.62 -3.50 2.76
C CYS A 156 25.96 -2.07 3.22
N VAL A 157 25.13 -1.12 2.82
CA VAL A 157 25.22 0.29 3.26
C VAL A 157 24.17 0.57 4.33
N SER A 158 22.92 0.20 4.07
CA SER A 158 21.83 0.38 5.03
C SER A 158 20.71 -0.63 4.81
N ALA A 159 19.87 -0.78 5.84
CA ALA A 159 18.68 -1.61 5.85
C ALA A 159 17.58 -0.88 6.63
N THR A 160 16.41 -0.75 6.03
CA THR A 160 15.25 -0.02 6.55
C THR A 160 13.99 -0.83 6.35
N LEU A 161 13.08 -0.78 7.31
CA LEU A 161 11.73 -1.33 7.21
C LEU A 161 10.80 -0.33 6.53
#